data_AF-A0A432KGZ0-F1
#
_entry.id   AF-A0A432KGZ0-F1
#
_cell.length_a   1.000
_cell.length_b   1.000
_cell.length_c   1.000
_cell.angle_alpha   90.00
_cell.angle_beta   90.00
_cell.angle_gamma   90.00
#
_symmetry.space_group_name_H-M   'P 1'
#
loop_
_entity.id
_entity.type
_entity.pdbx_description
1 polymer ?
#
loop_
_entity_poly.entity_id
_entity_poly.type
_entity_poly.pdbx_seq_one_letter_code
_entity_poly.pdbx_strand_id
1 'polypeptide(L)'
;MATLNDIKIDRPIEFIAYKNDGNIHSSYIENNGQLLEVTLNEACTKEFVEHLSKTKNKVLVEETLQGLAIRSDGTPLKTAFPTFNEFKKAIENIDRSMFKELINALPEWELCGCNEVVINFEEKLRQN
;
A
#
# COMPACT_ATOMS: atom_id res chain seq x y z
N MET A 1 4.11 -16.90 7.73
CA MET A 1 3.33 -15.71 7.35
C MET A 1 4.33 -14.63 6.97
N ALA A 2 4.07 -13.83 5.93
CA ALA A 2 4.92 -12.67 5.64
C ALA A 2 4.74 -11.63 6.75
N THR A 3 5.79 -10.87 7.04
CA THR A 3 5.82 -9.86 8.10
C THR A 3 6.42 -8.57 7.56
N LEU A 4 6.26 -7.46 8.29
CA LEU A 4 6.96 -6.22 7.96
C LEU A 4 8.50 -6.36 8.01
N ASN A 5 9.06 -7.45 8.53
CA ASN A 5 10.49 -7.70 8.44
C ASN A 5 10.93 -8.18 7.05
N ASP A 6 10.01 -8.70 6.23
CA ASP A 6 10.28 -9.25 4.89
C ASP A 6 10.32 -8.17 3.79
N ILE A 7 10.11 -6.90 4.12
CA ILE A 7 10.11 -5.77 3.17
C ILE A 7 11.39 -4.95 3.24
N LYS A 8 11.80 -4.37 2.11
CA LYS A 8 12.88 -3.37 2.04
C LYS A 8 12.34 -2.00 2.43
N ILE A 9 12.80 -1.47 3.55
CA ILE A 9 12.41 -0.14 4.04
C ILE A 9 13.23 0.99 3.39
N ASP A 10 14.31 0.66 2.69
CA ASP A 10 15.20 1.57 1.98
C ASP A 10 14.81 1.75 0.50
N ARG A 11 13.59 1.36 0.14
CA ARG A 11 13.03 1.43 -1.20
C ARG A 11 11.69 2.16 -1.19
N PRO A 12 11.25 2.72 -2.32
CA PRO A 12 9.93 3.33 -2.44
C PRO A 12 8.79 2.35 -2.13
N ILE A 13 7.67 2.91 -1.70
CA ILE A 13 6.41 2.22 -1.46
C ILE A 13 5.37 2.74 -2.45
N GLU A 14 4.56 1.85 -3.02
CA GLU A 14 3.50 2.20 -3.98
C GLU A 14 2.14 1.92 -3.36
N PHE A 15 1.23 2.87 -3.49
CA PHE A 15 -0.17 2.76 -3.09
C PHE A 15 -1.04 2.91 -4.33
N ILE A 16 -1.92 1.96 -4.59
CA ILE A 16 -2.74 1.95 -5.80
C ILE A 16 -4.20 1.77 -5.41
N ALA A 17 -5.07 2.64 -5.93
CA ALA A 17 -6.50 2.55 -5.72
C ALA A 17 -7.08 1.31 -6.41
N TYR A 18 -7.88 0.54 -5.67
CA TYR A 18 -8.43 -0.71 -6.14
C TYR A 18 -9.92 -0.81 -5.84
N LYS A 19 -10.63 -1.43 -6.77
CA LYS A 19 -12.02 -1.82 -6.61
C LYS A 19 -12.10 -3.33 -6.58
N ASN A 20 -12.33 -3.89 -5.40
CA ASN A 20 -12.58 -5.29 -5.19
C ASN A 20 -14.10 -5.55 -5.16
N ASP A 21 -14.65 -6.15 -6.22
CA ASP A 21 -16.08 -6.48 -6.34
C ASP A 21 -16.36 -7.95 -5.91
N GLY A 22 -15.38 -8.60 -5.27
CA GLY A 22 -15.47 -10.00 -4.81
C GLY A 22 -15.56 -11.03 -5.94
N ASN A 23 -15.37 -10.59 -7.19
CA ASN A 23 -15.57 -11.36 -8.42
C ASN A 23 -14.58 -10.91 -9.51
N ILE A 24 -14.78 -11.40 -10.75
CA ILE A 24 -13.96 -11.12 -11.94
C ILE A 24 -13.88 -9.64 -12.36
N HIS A 25 -14.70 -8.77 -11.78
CA HIS A 25 -14.72 -7.34 -12.08
C HIS A 25 -13.76 -6.51 -11.22
N SER A 26 -13.00 -7.17 -10.34
CA SER A 26 -12.05 -6.47 -9.48
C SER A 26 -10.90 -5.91 -10.32
N SER A 27 -10.61 -4.63 -10.18
CA SER A 27 -9.64 -3.93 -11.02
C SER A 27 -9.01 -2.75 -10.31
N TYR A 28 -7.85 -2.34 -10.81
CA TYR A 28 -7.31 -1.03 -10.49
C TYR A 28 -8.26 0.07 -10.98
N ILE A 29 -8.22 1.20 -10.29
CA ILE A 29 -9.03 2.36 -10.63
C ILE A 29 -8.20 3.30 -11.49
N GLU A 30 -8.79 3.71 -12.61
CA GLU A 30 -8.21 4.68 -13.53
C GLU A 30 -9.11 5.93 -13.60
N ASN A 31 -8.49 7.11 -13.73
CA ASN A 31 -9.15 8.36 -14.05
C ASN A 31 -8.55 8.92 -15.35
N ASN A 32 -9.38 9.14 -16.37
CA ASN A 32 -8.93 9.58 -17.70
C ASN A 32 -7.83 8.69 -18.32
N GLY A 33 -7.90 7.37 -18.09
CA GLY A 33 -6.91 6.39 -18.58
C GLY A 33 -5.58 6.42 -17.83
N GLN A 34 -5.51 7.09 -16.68
CA GLN A 34 -4.35 7.08 -15.80
C GLN A 34 -4.68 6.30 -14.53
N LEU A 35 -3.78 5.38 -14.16
CA LEU A 35 -3.86 4.66 -12.90
C LEU A 35 -3.81 5.63 -11.72
N LEU A 36 -4.73 5.46 -10.78
CA LEU A 36 -4.73 6.23 -9.54
C LEU A 36 -3.76 5.61 -8.53
N GLU A 37 -2.51 6.05 -8.60
CA GLU A 37 -1.42 5.59 -7.74
C GLU A 37 -0.64 6.73 -7.07
N VAL A 38 -0.01 6.42 -5.94
CA VAL A 38 0.93 7.30 -5.24
C VAL A 38 2.16 6.49 -4.88
N THR A 39 3.33 6.95 -5.30
CA THR A 39 4.62 6.34 -4.94
C THR A 39 5.38 7.27 -4.02
N LEU A 40 5.66 6.80 -2.80
CA LEU A 40 6.43 7.57 -1.83
C LEU A 40 7.86 7.05 -1.73
N ASN A 41 8.79 7.95 -1.44
CA ASN A 41 10.22 7.63 -1.34
C ASN A 41 10.56 6.73 -0.13
N GLU A 42 11.83 6.36 -0.03
CA GLU A 42 12.35 5.50 1.03
C GLU A 42 12.22 6.10 2.44
N ALA A 43 12.25 7.43 2.59
CA ALA A 43 12.06 8.07 3.90
C ALA A 43 10.61 7.89 4.39
N CYS A 44 9.64 8.11 3.51
CA CYS A 44 8.23 7.84 3.80
C CYS A 44 7.98 6.36 4.05
N THR A 45 8.67 5.47 3.34
CA THR A 45 8.53 4.01 3.55
C THR A 45 8.95 3.61 4.96
N LYS A 46 10.10 4.11 5.45
CA LYS A 46 10.55 3.86 6.83
C LYS A 46 9.54 4.35 7.85
N GLU A 47 9.08 5.59 7.70
CA GLU A 47 8.12 6.19 8.63
C GLU A 47 6.78 5.45 8.61
N PHE A 48 6.30 5.03 7.44
CA PHE A 48 5.07 4.26 7.30
C PHE A 48 5.16 2.92 8.04
N VAL A 49 6.25 2.19 7.86
CA VAL A 49 6.47 0.88 8.50
C VAL A 49 6.65 1.04 10.02
N GLU A 50 7.33 2.10 10.47
CA GLU A 50 7.49 2.41 11.89
C GLU A 50 6.16 2.79 12.53
N HIS A 51 5.35 3.62 11.86
CA HIS A 51 4.00 3.99 12.28
C HIS A 51 3.08 2.78 12.41
N LEU A 52 3.08 1.90 11.41
CA LEU A 52 2.33 0.64 11.47
C LEU A 52 2.80 -0.24 12.63
N SER A 53 4.11 -0.34 12.86
CA SER A 53 4.67 -1.17 13.93
C SER A 53 4.30 -0.69 15.34
N LYS A 54 4.05 0.61 15.51
CA LYS A 54 3.65 1.23 16.79
C LYS A 54 2.15 1.26 17.03
N THR A 55 1.35 1.02 16.00
CA THR A 55 -0.12 1.10 16.07
C THR A 55 -0.73 -0.31 16.10
N LYS A 56 -1.96 -0.43 16.61
CA LYS A 56 -2.74 -1.68 16.47
C LYS A 56 -3.06 -2.02 15.00
N ASN A 57 -2.76 -1.10 14.08
CA ASN A 57 -2.98 -1.21 12.65
C ASN A 57 -1.93 -2.07 11.93
N LYS A 58 -0.87 -2.53 12.65
CA LYS A 58 0.10 -3.50 12.13
C LYS A 58 -0.57 -4.73 11.49
N VAL A 59 -1.63 -5.20 12.14
CA VAL A 59 -2.43 -6.35 11.72
C VAL A 59 -3.06 -6.15 10.34
N LEU A 60 -3.49 -4.92 10.01
CA LEU A 60 -4.16 -4.60 8.74
C LEU A 60 -3.26 -4.85 7.52
N VAL A 61 -1.96 -4.61 7.69
CA VAL A 61 -0.97 -4.86 6.65
C VAL A 61 -0.45 -6.29 6.75
N GLU A 62 -0.09 -6.80 7.92
CA GLU A 62 0.49 -8.15 8.05
C GLU A 62 -0.49 -9.31 7.76
N GLU A 63 -1.80 -9.16 8.02
CA GLU A 63 -2.79 -10.18 7.68
C GLU A 63 -2.98 -10.34 6.17
N THR A 64 -2.84 -9.24 5.43
CA THR A 64 -3.01 -9.22 3.98
C THR A 64 -1.69 -9.24 3.22
N LEU A 65 -0.53 -9.15 3.90
CA LEU A 65 0.78 -9.12 3.28
C LEU A 65 1.11 -10.46 2.64
N GLN A 66 1.25 -10.47 1.32
CA GLN A 66 1.51 -11.65 0.53
C GLN A 66 2.64 -11.39 -0.47
N GLY A 67 3.54 -12.37 -0.64
CA GLY A 67 4.58 -12.33 -1.66
C GLY A 67 4.11 -13.01 -2.94
N LEU A 68 3.17 -12.40 -3.65
CA LEU A 68 2.55 -12.98 -4.85
C LEU A 68 2.78 -12.17 -6.13
N ALA A 69 3.27 -10.93 -5.99
CA ALA A 69 3.44 -10.03 -7.11
C ALA A 69 4.92 -9.88 -7.49
N ILE A 70 5.16 -9.73 -8.80
CA ILE A 70 6.46 -9.38 -9.37
C ILE A 70 6.20 -8.20 -10.29
N ARG A 71 6.96 -7.12 -10.11
CA ARG A 71 6.91 -5.96 -11.00
C ARG A 71 7.42 -6.35 -12.40
N SER A 72 7.07 -5.58 -13.42
CA SER A 72 7.49 -5.83 -14.82
C SER A 72 9.01 -5.89 -15.01
N ASP A 73 9.79 -5.26 -14.13
CA ASP A 73 11.25 -5.30 -14.10
C ASP A 73 11.84 -6.55 -13.43
N GLY A 74 11.00 -7.47 -12.95
CA GLY A 74 11.40 -8.69 -12.26
C GLY A 74 11.55 -8.54 -10.75
N THR A 75 11.28 -7.36 -10.17
CA THR A 75 11.38 -7.13 -8.73
C THR A 75 10.26 -7.84 -7.97
N PRO A 76 10.57 -8.76 -7.03
CA PRO A 76 9.54 -9.38 -6.21
C PRO A 76 8.97 -8.39 -5.20
N LEU A 77 7.65 -8.44 -5.02
CA LEU A 77 6.91 -7.53 -4.16
C LEU A 77 6.24 -8.28 -3.00
N LYS A 78 6.21 -7.62 -1.84
CA LYS A 78 5.26 -7.90 -0.77
C LYS A 78 4.10 -6.94 -0.91
N THR A 79 2.92 -7.47 -1.13
CA THR A 79 1.71 -6.67 -1.38
C THR A 79 0.70 -6.89 -0.27
N ALA A 80 0.13 -5.80 0.25
CA ALA A 80 -0.98 -5.83 1.19
C ALA A 80 -2.26 -5.26 0.54
N PHE A 81 -3.41 -5.67 1.06
CA PHE A 81 -4.74 -5.34 0.52
C PHE A 81 -5.71 -4.91 1.63
N PRO A 82 -5.41 -3.88 2.46
CA PRO A 82 -6.37 -3.39 3.43
C PRO A 82 -7.59 -2.78 2.73
N THR A 83 -8.76 -2.88 3.35
CA THR A 83 -9.93 -2.14 2.86
C THR A 83 -9.65 -0.64 2.92
N PHE A 84 -10.27 0.14 2.04
CA PHE A 84 -10.03 1.58 1.98
C PHE A 84 -10.34 2.28 3.32
N ASN A 85 -11.34 1.81 4.07
CA ASN A 85 -11.68 2.34 5.39
C ASN A 85 -10.65 1.98 6.46
N GLU A 86 -10.14 0.75 6.45
CA GLU A 86 -9.05 0.34 7.34
C GLU A 86 -7.78 1.10 7.04
N PHE A 87 -7.46 1.30 5.77
CA PHE A 87 -6.32 2.10 5.33
C PHE A 87 -6.41 3.56 5.82
N LYS A 88 -7.56 4.22 5.65
CA LYS A 88 -7.80 5.58 6.17
C LYS A 88 -7.56 5.67 7.68
N LYS A 89 -8.04 4.68 8.44
CA LYS A 89 -7.79 4.59 9.89
C LYS A 89 -6.32 4.33 10.22
N ALA A 90 -5.64 3.52 9.40
CA ALA A 90 -4.23 3.19 9.59
C ALA A 90 -3.36 4.45 9.52
N ILE A 91 -3.69 5.38 8.63
CA ILE A 91 -2.90 6.58 8.38
C ILE A 91 -3.44 7.87 9.04
N GLU A 92 -4.51 7.78 9.84
CA GLU A 92 -5.18 8.95 10.43
C GLU A 92 -4.21 9.84 11.24
N ASN A 93 -3.28 9.22 11.96
CA ASN A 93 -2.31 9.88 12.84
C ASN A 93 -0.89 9.94 12.24
N ILE A 94 -0.72 9.69 10.95
CA ILE A 94 0.59 9.78 10.29
C ILE A 94 1.01 11.25 10.13
N ASP A 95 2.31 11.51 9.98
CA ASP A 95 2.80 12.87 9.69
C ASP A 95 2.25 13.35 8.34
N ARG A 96 1.22 14.20 8.40
CA ARG A 96 0.55 14.72 7.19
C ARG A 96 1.47 15.50 6.26
N SER A 97 2.55 16.08 6.78
CA SER A 97 3.49 16.85 5.97
C SER A 97 4.33 15.94 5.07
N MET A 98 4.72 14.77 5.58
CA MET A 98 5.49 13.76 4.86
C MET A 98 4.60 12.97 3.89
N PHE A 99 3.36 12.69 4.25
CA PHE A 99 2.42 11.87 3.45
C PHE A 99 1.40 12.72 2.67
N LYS A 100 1.73 13.97 2.36
CA LYS A 100 0.81 14.93 1.74
C LYS A 100 0.22 14.41 0.43
N GLU A 101 1.04 13.82 -0.43
CA GLU A 101 0.60 13.28 -1.73
C GLU A 101 -0.45 12.18 -1.54
N LEU A 102 -0.17 11.22 -0.66
CA LEU A 102 -1.10 10.12 -0.33
C LEU A 102 -2.41 10.65 0.25
N ILE A 103 -2.33 11.55 1.22
CA ILE A 103 -3.52 12.11 1.89
C ILE A 103 -4.38 12.91 0.91
N ASN A 104 -3.76 13.66 0.01
CA ASN A 104 -4.47 14.44 -0.99
C ASN A 104 -5.12 13.56 -2.08
N ALA A 105 -4.63 12.34 -2.30
CA ALA A 105 -5.20 11.40 -3.26
C ALA A 105 -6.47 10.70 -2.73
N LEU A 106 -6.61 10.54 -1.40
CA LEU A 106 -7.73 9.80 -0.81
C LEU A 106 -9.13 10.29 -1.26
N PRO A 107 -9.44 11.59 -1.30
CA PRO A 107 -10.76 12.05 -1.71
C PRO A 107 -11.08 11.69 -3.16
N GLU A 108 -10.10 11.75 -4.06
CA GLU A 108 -10.26 11.33 -5.45
C GLU A 108 -10.51 9.83 -5.54
N TRP A 109 -9.72 9.02 -4.83
CA TRP A 109 -9.92 7.58 -4.80
C TRP A 109 -11.32 7.20 -4.30
N GLU A 110 -11.79 7.86 -3.24
CA GLU A 110 -13.14 7.67 -2.69
C GLU A 110 -14.23 8.02 -3.70
N LEU A 111 -14.09 9.16 -4.40
CA LEU A 111 -15.03 9.59 -5.44
C LEU A 111 -15.08 8.63 -6.64
N CYS A 112 -13.95 8.00 -6.97
CA CYS A 112 -13.86 7.00 -8.03
C CYS A 112 -14.30 5.59 -7.58
N GLY A 113 -14.75 5.42 -6.34
CA GLY A 113 -15.30 4.16 -5.83
C GLY A 113 -14.26 3.17 -5.29
N CYS A 114 -13.11 3.66 -4.84
CA CYS A 114 -12.09 2.86 -4.16
C CYS A 114 -12.66 2.20 -2.89
N ASN A 115 -12.50 0.89 -2.78
CA ASN A 115 -12.91 0.12 -1.60
C ASN A 115 -11.77 -0.71 -0.99
N GLU A 116 -10.62 -0.79 -1.65
CA GLU A 116 -9.41 -1.48 -1.22
C GLU A 116 -8.18 -0.73 -1.74
N VAL A 117 -7.05 -0.83 -1.02
CA VAL A 117 -5.78 -0.22 -1.44
C VAL A 117 -4.75 -1.32 -1.63
N VAL A 118 -4.14 -1.38 -2.81
CA VAL A 118 -2.96 -2.21 -3.04
C VAL A 118 -1.74 -1.47 -2.53
N ILE A 119 -1.02 -2.05 -1.59
CA ILE A 119 0.21 -1.48 -1.03
C ILE A 119 1.37 -2.38 -1.41
N ASN A 120 2.24 -1.94 -2.32
CA ASN A 120 3.41 -2.69 -2.75
C ASN A 120 4.68 -2.22 -2.04
N PHE A 121 5.40 -3.18 -1.49
CA PHE A 121 6.75 -3.02 -0.98
C PHE A 121 7.69 -3.94 -1.77
N GLU A 122 8.94 -3.52 -1.97
CA GLU A 122 9.94 -4.48 -2.46
C GLU A 122 10.23 -5.56 -1.41
N GLU A 123 10.26 -6.82 -1.84
CA GLU A 123 10.60 -7.95 -0.97
C GLU A 123 12.11 -8.02 -0.68
N LYS A 124 12.48 -8.29 0.57
CA LYS A 124 13.84 -8.74 0.90
C LYS A 124 14.02 -10.15 0.38
N LEU A 125 14.94 -10.31 -0.57
CA LEU A 125 15.40 -11.64 -0.97
C LEU A 125 15.99 -12.33 0.26
N ARG A 126 15.45 -13.49 0.64
CA ARG A 126 16.07 -14.33 1.67
C ARG A 126 17.46 -14.70 1.19
N GLN A 127 18.49 -14.19 1.85
CA GLN A 127 19.83 -14.73 1.70
C GLN A 127 19.82 -16.11 2.35
N ASN A 128 20.04 -17.15 1.55
CA ASN A 128 20.23 -18.52 2.03
C ASN A 128 21.52 -18.63 2.84
#